data_AF-A0A1H5F1A2-F1
#
_entry.id   AF-A0A1H5F1A2-F1
#
_cell.length_a   1.000
_cell.length_b   1.000
_cell.length_c   1.000
_cell.angle_alpha   90.00
_cell.angle_beta   90.00
_cell.angle_gamma   90.00
#
_symmetry.space_group_name_H-M   'P 1'
#
loop_
_entity.id
_entity.type
_entity.pdbx_description
1 polymer ?
#
loop_
_entity_poly.entity_id
_entity_poly.type
_entity_poly.pdbx_seq_one_letter_code
_entity_poly.pdbx_strand_id
1 'polypeptide(L)'
;MTVARPQSPPVAADSSTISPVTDIARQVHEYRRERLRRTRRRRLQDAASQNADRETRQLVELARIWAPYGGAPSDVVFQSFGISLNQFAARLWDAIYRLGCDSHLMSELEAVYPRQRLSRTGV
;
A
#
# COMPACT_ATOMS: atom_id res chain seq x y z
N MET A 1 44.63 -18.50 69.71
CA MET A 1 43.21 -18.21 70.01
C MET A 1 42.60 -17.53 68.80
N THR A 2 41.66 -18.23 68.15
CA THR A 2 41.07 -17.93 66.85
C THR A 2 39.92 -16.94 66.98
N VAL A 3 39.92 -15.86 66.20
CA VAL A 3 38.77 -14.96 66.06
C VAL A 3 38.07 -15.28 64.74
N ALA A 4 36.86 -15.82 64.86
CA ALA A 4 36.02 -16.24 63.76
C ALA A 4 35.49 -15.02 62.98
N ARG A 5 35.72 -15.03 61.66
CA ARG A 5 35.16 -14.11 60.67
C ARG A 5 33.67 -14.44 60.46
N PRO A 6 32.73 -13.49 60.57
CA PRO A 6 31.33 -13.76 60.24
C PRO A 6 31.19 -13.93 58.73
N GLN A 7 30.69 -15.10 58.30
CA GLN A 7 30.26 -15.35 56.93
C GLN A 7 28.95 -14.58 56.68
N SER A 8 28.94 -13.74 55.65
CA SER A 8 27.69 -13.20 55.09
C SER A 8 26.93 -14.34 54.40
N PRO A 9 25.61 -14.48 54.62
CA PRO A 9 24.82 -15.48 53.90
C PRO A 9 24.76 -15.11 52.40
N PRO A 10 24.66 -16.11 51.51
CA PRO A 10 24.41 -15.85 50.09
C PRO A 10 23.03 -15.19 49.99
N VAL A 11 22.97 -13.96 49.48
CA VAL A 11 21.71 -13.38 49.02
C VAL A 11 21.27 -14.23 47.85
N ALA A 12 20.46 -15.24 48.14
CA ALA A 12 19.72 -15.99 47.14
C ALA A 12 18.98 -14.95 46.31
N ALA A 13 19.43 -14.78 45.08
CA ALA A 13 18.66 -14.17 44.03
C ALA A 13 17.49 -15.13 43.75
N ASP A 14 16.47 -15.07 44.60
CA ASP A 14 15.20 -15.75 44.37
C ASP A 14 14.55 -15.12 43.13
N SER A 15 14.77 -15.82 42.03
CA SER A 15 13.77 -16.16 41.02
C SER A 15 12.50 -15.30 41.05
N SER A 16 12.48 -14.30 40.16
CA SER A 16 11.36 -14.06 39.26
C SER A 16 9.95 -14.19 39.85
N THR A 17 9.61 -13.42 40.88
CA THR A 17 8.19 -13.12 41.16
C THR A 17 7.72 -12.06 40.16
N ILE A 18 7.55 -12.46 38.89
CA ILE A 18 6.80 -11.66 37.93
C ILE A 18 5.38 -11.62 38.49
N SER A 19 5.04 -10.51 39.15
CA SER A 19 3.72 -10.32 39.73
C SER A 19 2.66 -10.54 38.64
N PRO A 20 1.57 -11.28 38.90
CA PRO A 20 0.54 -11.57 37.90
C PRO A 20 -0.03 -10.29 37.27
N VAL A 21 -0.03 -9.17 38.01
CA VAL A 21 -0.40 -7.85 37.49
C VAL A 21 0.56 -7.36 36.40
N THR A 22 1.86 -7.62 36.56
CA THR A 22 2.90 -7.27 35.58
C THR A 22 2.82 -8.15 34.33
N ASP A 23 2.47 -9.43 34.47
CA ASP A 23 2.24 -10.32 33.33
C ASP A 23 0.96 -9.96 32.56
N ILE A 24 -0.14 -9.66 33.27
CA ILE A 24 -1.38 -9.17 32.64
C ILE A 24 -1.15 -7.83 31.94
N ALA A 25 -0.41 -6.89 32.57
CA ALA A 25 -0.08 -5.61 31.93
C ALA A 25 0.76 -5.79 30.66
N ARG A 26 1.69 -6.74 30.66
CA ARG A 26 2.49 -7.11 29.48
C ARG A 26 1.61 -7.70 28.38
N GLN A 27 0.73 -8.65 28.71
CA GLN A 27 -0.21 -9.24 27.77
C GLN A 27 -1.17 -8.19 27.17
N VAL A 28 -1.68 -7.27 27.99
CA VAL A 28 -2.52 -6.15 27.53
C VAL A 28 -1.74 -5.21 26.62
N HIS A 29 -0.47 -4.92 26.94
CA HIS A 29 0.39 -4.07 26.12
C HIS A 29 0.72 -4.72 24.76
N GLU A 30 1.04 -6.01 24.74
CA GLU A 30 1.26 -6.80 23.53
C GLU A 30 -0.01 -6.85 22.67
N TYR A 31 -1.16 -7.13 23.28
CA TYR A 31 -2.45 -7.11 22.61
C TYR A 31 -2.76 -5.73 22.00
N ARG A 32 -2.56 -4.65 22.76
CA ARG A 32 -2.75 -3.28 22.26
C ARG A 32 -1.83 -2.97 21.07
N ARG A 33 -0.54 -3.33 21.16
CA ARG A 33 0.43 -3.14 20.05
C ARG A 33 0.02 -3.90 18.81
N GLU A 34 -0.39 -5.16 18.96
CA GLU A 34 -0.80 -6.00 17.84
C GLU A 34 -2.09 -5.49 17.19
N ARG A 35 -3.07 -5.08 18.01
CA ARG A 35 -4.31 -4.46 17.51
C ARG A 35 -4.05 -3.16 16.74
N LEU A 36 -3.16 -2.31 17.24
CA LEU A 36 -2.76 -1.07 16.54
C LEU A 36 -2.04 -1.38 15.23
N ARG A 37 -1.14 -2.37 15.19
CA ARG A 37 -0.46 -2.83 13.96
C ARG A 37 -1.46 -3.29 12.90
N ARG A 38 -2.42 -4.14 13.28
CA ARG A 38 -3.47 -4.64 12.37
C ARG A 38 -4.33 -3.50 11.83
N THR A 39 -4.73 -2.57 12.71
CA THR A 39 -5.55 -1.42 12.32
C THR A 39 -4.79 -0.50 11.36
N ARG A 40 -3.51 -0.21 11.64
CA ARG A 40 -2.65 0.57 10.76
C ARG A 40 -2.48 -0.11 9.41
N ARG A 41 -2.22 -1.42 9.39
CA ARG A 41 -2.03 -2.19 8.16
C ARG A 41 -3.29 -2.20 7.29
N ARG A 42 -4.49 -2.29 7.88
CA ARG A 42 -5.77 -2.16 7.17
C ARG A 42 -5.92 -0.77 6.58
N ARG A 43 -5.75 0.29 7.38
CA ARG A 43 -5.84 1.67 6.90
C ARG A 43 -4.90 1.98 5.73
N LEU A 44 -3.67 1.44 5.76
CA LEU A 44 -2.72 1.61 4.66
C LEU A 44 -3.18 0.89 3.38
N GLN A 45 -3.76 -0.31 3.49
CA GLN A 45 -4.33 -1.02 2.34
C GLN A 45 -5.57 -0.31 1.79
N ASP A 46 -6.44 0.18 2.67
CA ASP A 46 -7.64 0.92 2.28
C ASP A 46 -7.24 2.21 1.57
N ALA A 47 -6.26 2.95 2.11
CA ALA A 47 -5.73 4.16 1.50
C ALA A 47 -5.05 3.88 0.15
N ALA A 48 -4.29 2.78 0.03
CA ALA A 48 -3.67 2.37 -1.24
C ALA A 48 -4.73 2.02 -2.29
N SER A 49 -5.78 1.30 -1.91
CA SER A 49 -6.89 0.94 -2.80
C SER A 49 -7.65 2.18 -3.27
N GLN A 50 -7.98 3.10 -2.34
CA GLN A 50 -8.61 4.38 -2.68
C GLN A 50 -7.74 5.23 -3.60
N ASN A 51 -6.43 5.23 -3.40
CA ASN A 51 -5.51 5.96 -4.26
C ASN A 51 -5.46 5.34 -5.66
N ALA A 52 -5.45 4.01 -5.78
CA ALA A 52 -5.52 3.31 -7.05
C ALA A 52 -6.84 3.60 -7.79
N ASP A 53 -7.97 3.65 -7.08
CA ASP A 53 -9.27 4.02 -7.66
C ASP A 53 -9.29 5.47 -8.14
N ARG A 54 -8.67 6.38 -7.38
CA ARG A 54 -8.52 7.79 -7.78
C ARG A 54 -7.66 7.91 -9.03
N GLU A 55 -6.52 7.25 -9.07
CA GLU A 55 -5.61 7.22 -10.21
C GLU A 55 -6.33 6.66 -11.46
N THR A 56 -7.11 5.59 -11.29
CA THR A 56 -7.93 4.97 -12.34
C THR A 56 -8.89 5.97 -12.98
N ARG A 57 -9.58 6.80 -12.16
CA ARG A 57 -10.47 7.84 -12.67
C ARG A 57 -9.70 8.94 -13.40
N GLN A 58 -8.55 9.36 -12.87
CA GLN A 58 -7.71 10.39 -13.48
C GLN A 58 -7.16 9.96 -14.85
N LEU A 59 -6.84 8.68 -15.04
CA LEU A 59 -6.43 8.16 -16.35
C LEU A 59 -7.52 8.39 -17.41
N VAL A 60 -8.76 8.02 -17.10
CA VAL A 60 -9.90 8.16 -18.01
C VAL A 60 -10.22 9.64 -18.27
N GLU A 61 -10.17 10.47 -17.24
CA GLU A 61 -10.40 11.91 -17.37
C GLU A 61 -9.36 12.58 -18.27
N LEU A 62 -8.07 12.28 -18.05
CA LEU A 62 -7.00 12.84 -18.88
C LEU A 62 -7.13 12.37 -20.33
N ALA A 63 -7.45 11.09 -20.56
CA ALA A 63 -7.68 10.58 -21.91
C ALA A 63 -8.86 11.28 -22.59
N ARG A 64 -9.96 11.53 -21.86
CA ARG A 64 -11.13 12.28 -22.37
C ARG A 64 -10.79 13.71 -22.77
N ILE A 65 -10.02 14.41 -21.95
CA ILE A 65 -9.62 15.80 -22.24
C ILE A 65 -8.80 15.87 -23.53
N TRP A 66 -7.93 14.89 -23.75
CA TRP A 66 -7.00 14.90 -24.87
C TRP A 66 -7.48 14.15 -26.13
N ALA A 67 -8.56 13.36 -26.03
CA ALA A 67 -9.10 12.62 -27.17
C ALA A 67 -9.41 13.51 -28.40
N PRO A 68 -10.03 14.70 -28.26
CA PRO A 68 -10.30 15.58 -29.41
C PRO A 68 -9.04 16.13 -30.08
N TYR A 69 -7.90 16.11 -29.39
CA TYR A 69 -6.62 16.63 -29.88
C TYR A 69 -5.71 15.52 -30.43
N GLY A 70 -6.21 14.29 -30.55
CA GLY A 70 -5.42 13.14 -31.01
C GLY A 70 -4.56 12.50 -29.91
N GLY A 71 -4.85 12.79 -28.64
CA GLY A 71 -4.25 12.12 -27.49
C GLY A 71 -3.30 12.98 -26.66
N ALA A 72 -3.01 12.47 -25.47
CA ALA A 72 -2.20 13.17 -24.48
C ALA A 72 -0.71 13.11 -24.87
N PRO A 73 0.01 14.25 -24.82
CA PRO A 73 1.45 14.25 -25.03
C PRO A 73 2.17 13.39 -23.99
N SER A 74 3.29 12.77 -24.38
CA SER A 74 4.10 11.93 -23.48
C SER A 74 4.55 12.68 -22.23
N ASP A 75 4.87 13.97 -22.36
CA ASP A 75 5.38 14.79 -21.26
C ASP A 75 4.30 15.06 -20.21
N VAL A 76 3.06 15.29 -20.65
CA VAL A 76 1.90 15.49 -19.77
C VAL A 76 1.58 14.21 -19.01
N VAL A 77 1.62 13.07 -19.70
CA VAL A 77 1.42 11.74 -19.08
C VAL A 77 2.53 11.45 -18.07
N PHE A 78 3.78 11.71 -18.43
CA PHE A 78 4.92 11.49 -17.54
C PHE A 78 4.89 12.42 -16.32
N GLN A 79 4.53 13.69 -16.50
CA GLN A 79 4.40 14.63 -15.39
C GLN A 79 3.27 14.25 -14.43
N SER A 80 2.15 13.75 -14.96
CA SER A 80 0.96 13.44 -14.16
C SER A 80 1.05 12.09 -13.44
N PHE A 81 1.61 11.07 -14.11
CA PHE A 81 1.58 9.68 -13.64
C PHE A 81 2.96 9.03 -13.51
N GLY A 82 4.03 9.67 -14.00
CA GLY A 82 5.39 9.12 -13.97
C GLY A 82 5.61 7.92 -14.90
N ILE A 83 4.70 7.69 -15.85
CA ILE A 83 4.74 6.53 -16.77
C ILE A 83 4.85 6.96 -18.23
N SER A 84 5.26 6.04 -19.09
CA SER A 84 5.29 6.28 -20.53
C SER A 84 3.88 6.23 -21.14
N LEU A 85 3.72 6.84 -22.32
CA LEU A 85 2.45 6.85 -23.05
C LEU A 85 1.91 5.44 -23.35
N ASN A 86 2.80 4.48 -23.61
CA ASN A 86 2.46 3.07 -23.82
C ASN A 86 1.86 2.43 -22.56
N GLN A 87 2.48 2.66 -21.40
CA GLN A 87 1.97 2.19 -20.12
C GLN A 87 0.66 2.89 -19.75
N PHE A 88 0.54 4.18 -20.07
CA PHE A 88 -0.70 4.93 -19.90
C PHE A 88 -1.84 4.32 -20.72
N ALA A 89 -1.62 4.01 -22.00
CA ALA A 89 -2.64 3.38 -22.85
C ALA A 89 -3.08 2.02 -22.28
N ALA A 90 -2.14 1.18 -21.83
CA ALA A 90 -2.48 -0.10 -21.21
C ALA A 90 -3.30 0.07 -19.91
N ARG A 91 -2.87 0.96 -19.01
CA ARG A 91 -3.57 1.23 -17.74
C ARG A 91 -4.92 1.91 -17.95
N LEU A 92 -5.05 2.73 -18.99
CA LEU A 92 -6.30 3.36 -19.40
C LEU A 92 -7.33 2.29 -19.80
N TRP A 93 -6.92 1.30 -20.60
CA TRP A 93 -7.82 0.22 -20.99
C TRP A 93 -8.26 -0.63 -19.79
N ASP A 94 -7.33 -0.98 -18.89
CA ASP A 94 -7.68 -1.65 -17.63
C ASP A 94 -8.65 -0.81 -16.78
N ALA A 95 -8.45 0.51 -16.74
CA ALA A 95 -9.32 1.44 -16.02
C ALA A 95 -10.74 1.47 -16.59
N ILE A 96 -10.87 1.52 -17.92
CA ILE A 96 -12.16 1.51 -18.61
C ILE A 96 -12.91 0.20 -18.32
N TYR A 97 -12.23 -0.95 -18.37
CA TYR A 97 -12.85 -2.23 -18.02
C TYR A 97 -13.29 -2.30 -16.56
N ARG A 98 -12.48 -1.78 -15.63
CA ARG A 98 -12.80 -1.76 -14.20
C ARG A 98 -13.97 -0.85 -13.87
N LEU A 99 -14.08 0.29 -14.52
CA LEU A 99 -15.13 1.28 -14.29
C LEU A 99 -16.41 0.97 -15.07
N GLY A 100 -16.37 0.06 -16.05
CA GLY A 100 -17.51 -0.28 -16.90
C GLY A 100 -17.93 0.90 -17.78
N CYS A 101 -16.97 1.62 -18.37
CA CYS A 101 -17.28 2.80 -19.18
C CYS A 101 -18.06 2.46 -20.46
N ASP A 102 -18.85 3.42 -20.94
CA ASP A 102 -19.72 3.27 -22.11
C ASP A 102 -18.95 2.88 -23.39
N SER A 103 -19.60 2.08 -24.24
CA SER A 103 -19.03 1.62 -25.51
C SER A 103 -18.66 2.77 -26.46
N HIS A 104 -19.41 3.88 -26.43
CA HIS A 104 -19.11 5.08 -27.23
C HIS A 104 -17.76 5.68 -26.84
N LEU A 105 -17.50 5.83 -25.53
CA LEU A 105 -16.22 6.33 -25.03
C LEU A 105 -15.09 5.39 -25.42
N MET A 106 -15.32 4.07 -25.34
CA MET A 106 -14.34 3.09 -25.76
C MET A 106 -13.97 3.26 -27.23
N SER A 107 -14.94 3.40 -28.13
CA SER A 107 -14.67 3.60 -29.55
C SER A 107 -13.93 4.91 -29.85
N GLU A 108 -14.28 6.00 -29.17
CA GLU A 108 -13.60 7.30 -29.33
C GLU A 108 -12.12 7.22 -28.90
N LEU A 109 -11.86 6.55 -27.77
CA LEU A 109 -10.51 6.40 -27.25
C LEU A 109 -9.68 5.38 -28.02
N GLU A 110 -10.29 4.40 -28.70
CA GLU A 110 -9.58 3.38 -29.48
C GLU A 110 -8.84 3.94 -30.70
N ALA A 111 -9.40 4.98 -31.33
CA ALA A 111 -8.74 5.65 -32.44
C ALA A 111 -7.47 6.40 -32.01
N VAL A 112 -7.42 6.87 -30.76
CA VAL A 112 -6.36 7.73 -30.22
C VAL A 112 -5.32 6.94 -29.42
N TYR A 113 -5.80 6.02 -28.59
CA TYR A 113 -5.01 5.18 -27.70
C TYR A 113 -5.21 3.72 -28.10
N PRO A 114 -4.45 3.24 -29.10
CA PRO A 114 -4.59 1.86 -29.55
C PRO A 114 -4.36 0.90 -28.38
N ARG A 115 -5.18 -0.14 -28.31
CA ARG A 115 -5.05 -1.21 -27.32
C ARG A 115 -3.73 -1.92 -27.53
N GLN A 116 -2.72 -1.49 -26.79
CA GLN A 116 -1.48 -2.22 -26.74
C GLN A 116 -1.77 -3.51 -26.00
N ARG A 117 -1.80 -4.63 -26.73
CA ARG A 117 -1.53 -5.92 -26.12
C ARG A 117 -0.12 -5.77 -25.57
N LEU A 118 0.00 -5.53 -24.27
CA LEU A 118 1.26 -5.66 -23.57
C LEU A 118 1.74 -7.08 -23.88
N SER A 119 2.64 -7.20 -24.85
CA SER A 119 3.49 -8.36 -25.01
C SER A 119 4.11 -8.53 -23.65
N ARG A 120 3.62 -9.53 -22.92
CA ARG A 120 4.12 -9.90 -21.62
C ARG A 120 5.49 -10.52 -21.85
N THR A 121 6.48 -9.68 -22.16
CA THR A 121 7.89 -10.07 -22.20
C THR A 121 8.32 -10.26 -20.76
N GLY A 122 8.00 -11.45 -20.24
CA GLY A 122 8.71 -12.01 -19.11
C GLY A 122 10.07 -12.47 -19.58
N VAL A 123 11.12 -11.92 -18.97
CA VAL A 123 12.40 -12.57 -18.76
C VAL A 123 12.82 -12.23 -17.34
#